data_AF-A0A1U7MQ38-F1
#
_entry.id   AF-A0A1U7MQ38-F1
#
_cell.length_a   1.000
_cell.length_b   1.000
_cell.length_c   1.000
_cell.angle_alpha   90.00
_cell.angle_beta   90.00
_cell.angle_gamma   90.00
#
_symmetry.space_group_name_H-M   'P 1'
#
loop_
_entity.id
_entity.type
_entity.pdbx_description
1 polymer ?
#
loop_
_entity_poly.entity_id
_entity_poly.type
_entity_poly.pdbx_seq_one_letter_code
_entity_poly.pdbx_strand_id
1 'polypeptide(L)'
;MSTVDTDPRVEFPRTSAALAEVLLTDLRCRRRWQRHTRRNSSQLPNQAGVAHVLAAAVRDGGRGGTTAARSSVPRSLKDRVSRALTGRLVTASTLNLFVEAFGMTEEQERRLYAAWEADQTFV
;
A
#
# COMPACT_ATOMS: atom_id res chain seq x y z
N MET A 1 -5.47 -38.18 0.60
CA MET A 1 -4.23 -37.71 1.26
C MET A 1 -3.60 -36.63 0.38
N SER A 2 -3.33 -35.46 0.97
CA SER A 2 -2.47 -34.36 0.50
C SER A 2 -2.95 -33.62 -0.76
N THR A 3 -3.07 -32.29 -0.80
CA THR A 3 -2.19 -31.26 -0.25
C THR A 3 -3.00 -30.11 0.35
N VAL A 4 -2.83 -29.84 1.65
CA VAL A 4 -3.16 -28.53 2.20
C VAL A 4 -2.09 -27.59 1.66
N ASP A 5 -2.39 -26.96 0.52
CA ASP A 5 -1.64 -25.80 0.05
C ASP A 5 -1.73 -24.78 1.19
N THR A 6 -0.63 -24.63 1.92
CA THR A 6 -0.53 -23.61 2.95
C THR A 6 -0.50 -22.31 2.17
N ASP A 7 -1.69 -21.72 1.98
CA ASP A 7 -1.84 -20.35 1.56
C ASP A 7 -0.82 -19.53 2.37
N PRO A 8 0.06 -18.75 1.73
CA PRO A 8 1.10 -18.02 2.43
C PRO A 8 0.43 -17.10 3.44
N ARG A 9 0.40 -17.54 4.70
CA ARG A 9 -0.52 -17.08 5.74
C ARG A 9 -0.67 -15.57 5.68
N VAL A 10 -1.90 -15.11 5.44
CA VAL A 10 -2.23 -13.69 5.56
C VAL A 10 -2.12 -13.33 7.04
N GLU A 11 -1.03 -12.69 7.42
CA GLU A 11 -0.73 -12.29 8.80
C GLU A 11 -1.49 -11.01 9.20
N PHE A 12 -1.83 -10.17 8.23
CA PHE A 12 -2.46 -8.85 8.41
C PHE A 12 -3.74 -8.68 7.57
N PRO A 13 -4.77 -9.54 7.76
CA PRO A 13 -5.99 -9.51 6.95
C PRO A 13 -6.82 -8.24 7.18
N ARG A 14 -6.93 -7.74 8.42
CA ARG A 14 -7.72 -6.53 8.71
C ARG A 14 -7.02 -5.29 8.17
N THR A 15 -5.70 -5.23 8.35
CA THR A 15 -4.88 -4.12 7.91
C THR A 15 -4.90 -3.99 6.39
N SER A 16 -4.73 -5.10 5.67
CA SER A 16 -4.76 -5.11 4.20
C SER A 16 -6.13 -4.75 3.65
N ALA A 17 -7.23 -5.22 4.27
CA ALA A 17 -8.59 -4.85 3.90
C ALA A 17 -8.85 -3.35 4.12
N ALA A 18 -8.50 -2.80 5.28
CA ALA A 18 -8.64 -1.38 5.58
C ALA A 18 -7.82 -0.51 4.61
N LEU A 19 -6.59 -0.92 4.31
CA LEU A 19 -5.74 -0.23 3.33
C LEU A 19 -6.34 -0.25 1.93
N ALA A 20 -6.82 -1.42 1.48
CA ALA A 20 -7.48 -1.54 0.18
C ALA A 20 -8.76 -0.69 0.11
N GLU A 21 -9.57 -0.68 1.16
CA GLU A 21 -10.79 0.11 1.26
C GLU A 21 -10.48 1.61 1.12
N VAL A 22 -9.50 2.15 1.86
CA VAL A 22 -9.12 3.57 1.75
C VAL A 22 -8.67 3.89 0.32
N LEU A 23 -7.83 3.04 -0.27
CA LEU A 23 -7.31 3.26 -1.64
C LEU A 23 -8.40 3.19 -2.73
N LEU A 24 -9.54 2.55 -2.46
CA LEU A 24 -10.64 2.40 -3.41
C LEU A 24 -11.77 3.41 -3.20
N THR A 25 -12.12 3.70 -1.94
CA THR A 25 -13.27 4.53 -1.56
C THR A 25 -12.94 6.02 -1.52
N ASP A 26 -11.74 6.38 -1.09
CA ASP A 26 -11.28 7.76 -1.12
C ASP A 26 -10.89 8.16 -2.55
N LEU A 27 -11.66 9.09 -3.15
CA LEU A 27 -11.45 9.53 -4.53
C LEU A 27 -10.07 10.19 -4.74
N ARG A 28 -9.49 10.83 -3.72
CA ARG A 28 -8.17 11.47 -3.82
C ARG A 28 -7.11 10.38 -3.89
N CYS A 29 -7.19 9.38 -3.02
CA CYS A 29 -6.30 8.23 -3.02
C CYS A 29 -6.41 7.44 -4.32
N ARG A 30 -7.65 7.15 -4.74
CA ARG A 30 -7.95 6.43 -5.98
C ARG A 30 -7.37 7.12 -7.20
N ARG A 31 -7.62 8.43 -7.36
CA ARG A 31 -7.10 9.20 -8.51
C ARG A 31 -5.57 9.22 -8.56
N ARG A 32 -4.87 9.26 -7.41
CA ARG A 32 -3.40 9.26 -7.40
C ARG A 32 -2.82 8.02 -8.06
N TRP A 33 -3.22 6.83 -7.63
CA TRP A 33 -2.66 5.60 -8.21
C TRP A 33 -3.20 5.31 -9.61
N GLN A 34 -4.45 5.67 -9.91
CA GLN A 34 -5.04 5.44 -11.24
C GLN A 34 -4.29 6.15 -12.36
N ARG A 35 -3.74 7.36 -12.11
CA ARG A 35 -2.93 8.12 -13.06
C ARG A 35 -1.69 7.36 -13.56
N HIS A 36 -1.24 6.35 -12.82
CA HIS A 36 -0.07 5.53 -13.14
C HIS A 36 -0.44 4.17 -13.75
N THR A 37 -1.72 3.93 -14.03
CA THR A 37 -2.22 2.63 -14.51
C THR A 37 -2.85 2.75 -15.89
N ARG A 38 -2.59 1.78 -16.76
CA ARG A 38 -3.28 1.67 -18.06
C ARG A 38 -4.51 0.75 -18.01
N ARG A 39 -4.48 -0.26 -17.12
CA ARG A 39 -5.58 -1.20 -16.90
C ARG A 39 -6.08 -1.05 -15.46
N ASN A 40 -7.38 -0.80 -15.33
CA ASN A 40 -8.05 -0.60 -14.06
C ASN A 40 -8.99 -1.77 -13.78
N SER A 41 -8.79 -2.44 -12.65
CA SER A 41 -9.86 -3.22 -12.02
C SER A 41 -10.55 -2.30 -11.01
N SER A 42 -11.88 -2.34 -10.94
CA SER A 42 -12.65 -1.59 -9.95
C SER A 42 -12.62 -2.24 -8.56
N GLN A 43 -12.20 -3.51 -8.47
CA GLN A 43 -12.34 -4.32 -7.25
C GLN A 43 -11.08 -4.33 -6.36
N LEU A 44 -9.90 -4.09 -6.93
CA LEU A 44 -8.64 -4.12 -6.18
C LEU A 44 -7.73 -2.95 -6.58
N PRO A 45 -7.00 -2.34 -5.63
CA PRO A 45 -5.99 -1.34 -5.96
C PRO A 45 -4.92 -1.94 -6.88
N ASN A 46 -4.56 -1.21 -7.94
CA ASN A 46 -3.50 -1.66 -8.83
C ASN A 46 -2.13 -1.48 -8.14
N GLN A 47 -1.50 -2.60 -7.73
CA GLN A 47 -0.22 -2.60 -7.02
C GLN A 47 0.89 -1.81 -7.74
N ALA A 48 0.93 -1.84 -9.07
CA ALA A 48 1.93 -1.09 -9.84
C ALA A 48 1.69 0.42 -9.76
N GLY A 49 0.43 0.86 -9.87
CA GLY A 49 0.05 2.26 -9.72
C GLY A 49 0.31 2.79 -8.31
N VAL A 50 -0.03 1.98 -7.29
CA VAL A 50 0.25 2.30 -5.88
C VAL A 50 1.74 2.44 -5.62
N ALA A 51 2.56 1.51 -6.14
CA ALA A 51 4.01 1.58 -5.99
C ALA A 51 4.63 2.82 -6.69
N HIS A 52 4.02 3.30 -7.78
CA HIS A 52 4.42 4.56 -8.40
C HIS A 52 4.17 5.77 -7.50
N VAL A 53 3.03 5.82 -6.80
CA VAL A 53 2.71 6.90 -5.85
C VAL A 53 3.72 6.91 -4.70
N LEU A 54 3.99 5.74 -4.10
CA LEU A 54 4.99 5.64 -3.04
C LEU A 54 6.39 6.07 -3.51
N ALA A 55 6.78 5.68 -4.72
CA ALA A 55 8.08 6.07 -5.28
C ALA A 55 8.21 7.58 -5.52
N ALA A 56 7.10 8.25 -5.86
CA ALA A 56 7.08 9.70 -5.99
C ALA A 56 7.27 10.36 -4.61
N ALA A 57 6.51 9.95 -3.59
CA ALA A 57 6.59 10.51 -2.25
C ALA A 57 7.98 10.37 -1.61
N VAL A 58 8.63 9.21 -1.76
CA VAL A 58 10.01 9.00 -1.27
C VAL A 58 11.01 9.94 -1.95
N ARG A 59 10.80 10.25 -3.23
CA ARG A 59 11.65 11.19 -3.97
C ARG A 59 11.42 12.63 -3.50
N ASP A 60 10.17 13.00 -3.30
CA ASP A 60 9.78 14.37 -2.93
C ASP A 60 10.16 14.72 -1.47
N GLY A 61 10.17 13.73 -0.57
CA GLY A 61 10.63 13.89 0.82
C GLY A 61 12.16 14.00 0.98
N GLY A 62 12.94 13.59 -0.03
CA GLY A 62 14.39 13.71 -0.07
C GLY A 62 14.80 15.02 -0.74
N ARG A 63 14.86 16.11 0.03
CA ARG A 63 15.22 17.45 -0.48
C ARG A 63 16.65 17.43 -1.07
N GLY A 64 16.78 17.33 -2.40
CA GLY A 64 18.04 17.52 -3.11
C GLY A 64 18.08 16.92 -4.53
N GLY A 65 17.92 17.78 -5.54
CA GLY A 65 18.55 17.55 -6.86
C GLY A 65 17.65 17.05 -7.99
N THR A 66 17.17 18.02 -8.79
CA THR A 66 17.16 18.05 -10.27
C THR A 66 16.79 16.79 -11.08
N THR A 67 15.77 17.01 -11.92
CA THR A 67 15.62 16.50 -13.30
C THR A 67 15.17 15.05 -13.51
N ALA A 68 13.90 14.98 -13.93
CA ALA A 68 13.33 14.13 -14.98
C ALA A 68 14.10 12.84 -15.38
N ALA A 69 13.62 11.71 -14.88
CA ALA A 69 13.55 10.49 -15.66
C ALA A 69 12.35 9.67 -15.19
N ARG A 70 11.72 8.92 -16.09
CA ARG A 70 10.77 7.83 -15.76
C ARG A 70 11.53 6.71 -15.04
N SER A 71 12.18 7.00 -13.92
CA SER A 71 12.96 6.02 -13.16
C SER A 71 12.00 4.90 -12.75
N SER A 72 12.35 3.69 -13.13
CA SER A 72 11.57 2.50 -12.82
C SER A 72 11.35 2.41 -11.31
N VAL A 73 10.10 2.14 -10.90
CA VAL A 73 9.79 1.89 -9.48
C VAL A 73 10.67 0.75 -8.95
N PRO A 74 11.41 0.96 -7.83
CA PRO A 74 12.27 -0.08 -7.27
C PRO A 74 11.51 -1.39 -7.03
N ARG A 75 12.15 -2.52 -7.35
CA ARG A 75 11.57 -3.87 -7.16
C ARG A 75 11.17 -4.11 -5.70
N SER A 76 11.98 -3.63 -4.76
CA SER A 76 11.73 -3.69 -3.31
C SER A 76 10.46 -2.95 -2.90
N LEU A 77 10.16 -1.82 -3.54
CA LEU A 77 8.95 -1.06 -3.25
C LEU A 77 7.70 -1.74 -3.79
N LYS A 78 7.77 -2.32 -5.00
CA LYS A 78 6.68 -3.16 -5.53
C LYS A 78 6.41 -4.36 -4.63
N ASP A 79 7.45 -5.03 -4.16
CA ASP A 79 7.34 -6.16 -3.26
C ASP A 79 6.70 -5.75 -1.92
N ARG A 80 7.12 -4.61 -1.35
CA ARG A 80 6.52 -4.04 -0.14
C ARG A 80 5.02 -3.74 -0.33
N VAL A 81 4.64 -3.10 -1.44
CA VAL A 81 3.23 -2.84 -1.77
C VAL A 81 2.44 -4.14 -1.91
N SER A 82 3.02 -5.13 -2.59
CA SER A 82 2.40 -6.44 -2.78
C SER A 82 2.12 -7.11 -1.43
N ARG A 83 3.13 -7.17 -0.54
CA ARG A 83 2.98 -7.76 0.80
C ARG A 83 1.97 -7.01 1.66
N ALA A 84 1.94 -5.68 1.58
CA ALA A 84 1.00 -4.89 2.35
C ALA A 84 -0.45 -5.08 1.89
N LEU A 85 -0.69 -5.03 0.58
CA LEU A 85 -2.04 -5.19 0.01
C LEU A 85 -2.55 -6.64 0.02
N THR A 86 -1.65 -7.62 0.13
CA THR A 86 -2.02 -9.03 0.34
C THR A 86 -2.10 -9.40 1.82
N GLY A 87 -1.73 -8.49 2.73
CA GLY A 87 -1.70 -8.76 4.16
C GLY A 87 -0.63 -9.77 4.58
N ARG A 88 0.35 -10.10 3.73
CA ARG A 88 1.44 -11.02 4.09
C ARG A 88 2.40 -10.40 5.09
N LEU A 89 2.67 -9.10 4.98
CA LEU A 89 3.56 -8.39 5.90
C LEU A 89 3.22 -6.90 5.88
N VAL A 90 2.87 -6.36 7.04
CA VAL A 90 2.65 -4.94 7.25
C VAL A 90 3.40 -4.47 8.48
N THR A 91 4.26 -3.46 8.30
CA THR A 91 4.97 -2.80 9.41
C THR A 91 4.43 -1.40 9.64
N ALA A 92 4.62 -0.83 10.83
CA ALA A 92 4.27 0.56 11.11
C ALA A 92 4.90 1.53 10.09
N SER A 93 6.18 1.36 9.75
CA SER A 93 6.84 2.18 8.72
C SER A 93 6.21 2.03 7.33
N THR A 94 5.63 0.87 7.03
CA THR A 94 4.89 0.65 5.79
C THR A 94 3.58 1.44 5.82
N LEU A 95 2.82 1.39 6.91
CA LEU A 95 1.60 2.20 7.08
C LEU A 95 1.88 3.70 6.97
N ASN A 96 2.88 4.19 7.71
CA ASN A 96 3.31 5.58 7.65
C ASN A 96 3.64 6.02 6.21
N LEU A 97 4.33 5.16 5.45
CA LEU A 97 4.65 5.43 4.05
C LEU A 97 3.39 5.56 3.18
N PHE A 98 2.33 4.78 3.44
CA PHE A 98 1.05 4.93 2.75
C PHE A 98 0.33 6.22 3.16
N VAL A 99 0.28 6.54 4.46
CA VAL A 99 -0.35 7.75 4.99
C VAL A 99 0.25 8.99 4.36
N GLU A 100 1.58 9.12 4.43
CA GLU A 100 2.32 10.25 3.85
C GLU A 100 2.15 10.34 2.33
N ALA A 101 2.37 9.24 1.62
CA ALA A 101 2.34 9.25 0.15
C ALA A 101 0.95 9.51 -0.43
N PHE A 102 -0.11 9.10 0.27
CA PHE A 102 -1.48 9.34 -0.15
C PHE A 102 -2.10 10.60 0.50
N GLY A 103 -1.42 11.21 1.46
CA GLY A 103 -1.96 12.32 2.25
C GLY A 103 -3.28 11.92 2.91
N MET A 104 -3.29 10.74 3.54
CA MET A 104 -4.46 10.22 4.24
C MET A 104 -4.81 11.15 5.41
N THR A 105 -6.10 11.22 5.74
CA THR A 105 -6.55 12.00 6.90
C THR A 105 -6.15 11.31 8.20
N GLU A 106 -6.11 12.07 9.30
CA GLU A 106 -5.88 11.51 10.64
C GLU A 106 -6.87 10.39 10.97
N GLU A 107 -8.13 10.50 10.54
CA GLU A 107 -9.13 9.44 10.73
C GLU A 107 -8.80 8.16 9.98
N GLN A 108 -8.36 8.28 8.72
CA GLN A 108 -7.93 7.13 7.91
C GLN A 108 -6.69 6.48 8.51
N GLU A 109 -5.73 7.29 8.95
CA GLU A 109 -4.52 6.84 9.63
C GLU A 109 -4.86 6.07 10.91
N ARG A 110 -5.65 6.67 11.82
CA ARG A 110 -6.08 6.01 13.06
C ARG A 110 -6.75 4.68 12.80
N ARG A 111 -7.64 4.60 11.79
CA ARG A 111 -8.31 3.35 11.41
C ARG A 111 -7.32 2.29 10.91
N LEU A 112 -6.30 2.67 10.15
CA LEU A 112 -5.26 1.75 9.69
C LEU A 112 -4.41 1.21 10.84
N TYR A 113 -3.96 2.07 11.74
CA TYR A 113 -3.16 1.64 12.90
C TYR A 113 -3.98 0.78 13.87
N ALA A 114 -5.25 1.09 14.11
CA ALA A 114 -6.14 0.25 14.92
C ALA A 114 -6.32 -1.15 14.30
N ALA A 115 -6.47 -1.25 12.98
CA ALA A 115 -6.56 -2.55 12.28
C ALA A 115 -5.25 -3.35 12.38
N TRP A 116 -4.11 -2.66 12.35
CA TRP A 116 -2.78 -3.26 12.48
C TRP A 116 -2.49 -3.77 13.88
N GLU A 117 -2.80 -2.97 14.91
CA GLU A 117 -2.71 -3.41 16.31
C GLU A 117 -3.62 -4.61 16.58
N ALA A 118 -4.82 -4.61 16.01
CA ALA A 118 -5.73 -5.74 16.10
C ALA A 118 -5.11 -7.00 15.47
N ASP A 119 -4.54 -6.91 14.27
CA ASP A 119 -3.90 -8.08 13.63
C ASP A 119 -2.71 -8.60 14.45
N GLN A 120 -1.91 -7.74 15.08
CA GLN A 120 -0.78 -8.13 15.93
C GLN A 120 -1.18 -8.81 17.24
N THR A 121 -2.34 -8.46 17.78
CA THR A 121 -2.80 -9.00 19.08
C THR A 121 -3.31 -10.44 18.95
N PHE A 122 -3.64 -10.90 17.74
CA PHE A 122 -4.18 -12.24 17.47
C PHE A 122 -3.16 -13.21 16.87
N VAL A 123 -1.85 -12.90 16.94
CA VAL A 123 -0.75 -13.80 16.50
C VAL A 123 -0.15 -14.56 17.66
#